data_AF-A0A166QR81-F1
#
_entry.id   AF-A0A166QR81-F1
#
_cell.length_a   1.000
_cell.length_b   1.000
_cell.length_c   1.000
_cell.angle_alpha   90.00
_cell.angle_beta   90.00
_cell.angle_gamma   90.00
#
_symmetry.space_group_name_H-M   'P 1'
#
loop_
_entity.id
_entity.type
_entity.pdbx_description
1 polymer ?
#
loop_
_entity_poly.entity_id
_entity_poly.type
_entity_poly.pdbx_seq_one_letter_code
_entity_poly.pdbx_strand_id
1 'polypeptide(L)'
;MLQGFTGPYTPQGRSALVPSPPWHYAGRIVSIGARTEAEVAQRFLPSGFGRASGRVFGHFCEWQATTDGSELLDPAYSQYNEFFLLIEALSDQGEARLFCSFIFVDQDISMVRGHMQGFPKKLGAIRIGRSYDLEHPAAGRQGSGTRLGATVAVKDRRLIEAEWTGSTESAEPIGFLGTPTFGLVGAPSITGTPTSGDIRLVRQSLSARVVGPIHAAEGTLRLLVSPMDEIGDLPVHSCFAATTCEAALTVTGAEEAGF
;
A
#
# COMPACT_ATOMS: atom_id res chain seq x y z
N MET A 1 12.50 -30.41 -17.05
CA MET A 1 11.91 -29.91 -15.79
C MET A 1 11.29 -28.56 -16.10
N LEU A 2 10.09 -28.26 -15.58
CA LEU A 2 9.46 -26.94 -15.75
C LEU A 2 10.09 -25.95 -14.76
N GLN A 3 10.17 -24.67 -15.14
CA GLN A 3 10.85 -23.60 -14.40
C GLN A 3 9.91 -22.42 -14.15
N GLY A 4 10.26 -21.57 -13.18
CA GLY A 4 9.53 -20.33 -12.85
C GLY A 4 9.52 -20.06 -11.34
N PHE A 5 9.56 -18.79 -10.94
CA PHE A 5 9.44 -18.40 -9.53
C PHE A 5 8.00 -18.57 -9.04
N THR A 6 7.04 -18.12 -9.85
CA THR A 6 5.60 -18.36 -9.69
C THR A 6 5.05 -19.15 -10.88
N GLY A 7 3.80 -19.61 -10.77
CA GLY A 7 3.12 -20.23 -11.90
C GLY A 7 2.76 -19.21 -13.00
N PRO A 8 2.47 -19.68 -14.22
CA PRO A 8 2.66 -21.04 -14.71
C PRO A 8 4.13 -21.44 -14.88
N TYR A 9 4.46 -22.69 -14.50
CA TYR A 9 5.79 -23.26 -14.71
C TYR A 9 5.94 -23.75 -16.14
N THR A 10 6.95 -23.25 -16.86
CA THR A 10 7.13 -23.49 -18.30
C THR A 10 8.58 -23.90 -18.60
N PRO A 11 8.90 -24.44 -19.80
CA PRO A 11 10.26 -24.89 -20.10
C PRO A 11 11.34 -23.84 -19.88
N GLN A 12 11.02 -22.56 -20.10
CA GLN A 12 11.94 -21.43 -19.95
C GLN A 12 11.62 -20.52 -18.75
N GLY A 13 10.54 -20.78 -17.99
CA GLY A 13 10.10 -19.94 -16.87
C GLY A 13 9.57 -18.56 -17.23
N ARG A 14 9.65 -18.13 -18.50
CA ARG A 14 9.23 -16.79 -18.97
C ARG A 14 7.75 -16.46 -18.72
N SER A 15 6.91 -17.48 -18.66
CA SER A 15 5.47 -17.29 -18.42
C SER A 15 5.11 -17.14 -16.94
N ALA A 16 6.07 -17.23 -16.01
CA ALA A 16 5.80 -16.96 -14.60
C ALA A 16 5.22 -15.55 -14.45
N LEU A 17 4.11 -15.43 -13.72
CA LEU A 17 3.45 -14.14 -13.55
C LEU A 17 4.35 -13.12 -12.85
N VAL A 18 5.09 -13.59 -11.84
CA VAL A 18 6.03 -12.80 -11.05
C VAL A 18 7.40 -13.49 -11.08
N PRO A 19 8.47 -12.83 -11.53
CA PRO A 19 9.85 -13.32 -11.40
C PRO A 19 10.35 -13.17 -9.95
N SER A 20 11.44 -13.86 -9.61
CA SER A 20 12.07 -13.70 -8.29
C SER A 20 12.57 -12.26 -8.09
N PRO A 21 12.59 -11.73 -6.85
CA PRO A 21 13.21 -10.44 -6.54
C PRO A 21 14.72 -10.43 -6.88
N PRO A 22 15.36 -9.24 -6.97
CA PRO A 22 14.90 -7.93 -6.52
C PRO A 22 13.79 -7.33 -7.38
N TRP A 23 12.82 -6.68 -6.74
CA TRP A 23 11.80 -5.87 -7.41
C TRP A 23 12.03 -4.40 -7.09
N HIS A 24 12.24 -3.59 -8.12
CA HIS A 24 12.46 -2.16 -8.01
C HIS A 24 11.15 -1.42 -8.22
N TYR A 25 10.90 -0.38 -7.42
CA TYR A 25 9.71 0.45 -7.48
C TYR A 25 10.11 1.92 -7.48
N ALA A 26 9.40 2.73 -8.26
CA ALA A 26 9.41 4.18 -8.19
C ALA A 26 7.98 4.69 -8.38
N GLY A 27 7.58 5.70 -7.63
CA GLY A 27 6.21 6.16 -7.70
C GLY A 27 5.94 7.43 -6.92
N ARG A 28 4.76 8.00 -7.20
CA ARG A 28 4.21 9.13 -6.46
C ARG A 28 3.28 8.61 -5.38
N ILE A 29 3.39 9.20 -4.18
CA ILE A 29 2.66 8.78 -2.99
C ILE A 29 1.93 9.99 -2.42
N VAL A 30 0.63 9.81 -2.15
CA VAL A 30 -0.18 10.69 -1.31
C VAL A 30 -0.47 9.94 -0.01
N SER A 31 -0.07 10.51 1.12
CA SER A 31 -0.28 9.93 2.45
C SER A 31 -1.25 10.78 3.23
N ILE A 32 -2.24 10.18 3.89
CA ILE A 32 -3.22 10.88 4.74
C ILE A 32 -3.27 10.18 6.10
N GLY A 33 -2.85 10.89 7.14
CA GLY A 33 -2.96 10.46 8.53
C GLY A 33 -4.32 10.86 9.11
N ALA A 34 -5.01 9.91 9.73
CA ALA A 34 -6.34 10.12 10.27
C ALA A 34 -6.58 9.39 11.59
N ARG A 35 -7.63 9.80 12.31
CA ARG A 35 -8.06 9.23 13.60
C ARG A 35 -9.21 8.27 13.41
N THR A 36 -9.15 7.16 14.14
CA THR A 36 -10.20 6.15 14.28
C THR A 36 -10.31 5.75 15.76
N GLU A 37 -11.31 4.96 16.10
CA GLU A 37 -11.45 4.39 17.45
C GLU A 37 -10.40 3.30 17.68
N ALA A 38 -9.58 3.46 18.72
CA ALA A 38 -8.48 2.54 19.02
C ALA A 38 -8.99 1.10 19.27
N GLU A 39 -10.12 0.95 19.96
CA GLU A 39 -10.73 -0.36 20.23
C GLU A 39 -11.19 -1.06 18.95
N VAL A 40 -11.72 -0.31 17.99
CA VAL A 40 -12.12 -0.83 16.68
C VAL A 40 -10.89 -1.28 15.90
N ALA A 41 -9.86 -0.42 15.83
CA ALA A 41 -8.60 -0.70 15.17
C ALA A 41 -7.88 -1.93 15.75
N GLN A 42 -7.94 -2.15 17.06
CA GLN A 42 -7.32 -3.29 17.73
C GLN A 42 -7.82 -4.63 17.19
N ARG A 43 -9.08 -4.72 16.74
CA ARG A 43 -9.67 -5.97 16.20
C ARG A 43 -9.04 -6.40 14.88
N PHE A 44 -8.39 -5.48 14.17
CA PHE A 44 -7.70 -5.74 12.92
C PHE A 44 -6.20 -6.00 13.11
N LEU A 45 -5.68 -5.92 14.34
CA LEU A 45 -4.28 -6.20 14.63
C LEU A 45 -4.05 -7.70 14.92
N PRO A 46 -2.94 -8.30 14.46
CA PRO A 46 -2.54 -9.63 14.89
C PRO A 46 -2.33 -9.69 16.40
N SER A 47 -2.59 -10.87 16.98
CA SER A 47 -2.27 -11.12 18.40
C SER A 47 -0.79 -10.86 18.66
N GLY A 48 -0.49 -10.13 19.74
CA GLY A 48 0.89 -9.77 20.11
C GLY A 48 1.49 -8.58 19.36
N PHE A 49 0.79 -7.99 18.37
CA PHE A 49 1.33 -6.87 17.59
C PHE A 49 1.56 -5.58 18.37
N GLY A 50 0.82 -5.41 19.47
CA GLY A 50 0.84 -4.23 20.31
C GLY A 50 -0.56 -3.62 20.47
N ARG A 51 -0.59 -2.40 21.00
CA ARG A 51 -1.82 -1.67 21.27
C ARG A 51 -2.09 -0.62 20.20
N ALA A 52 -3.26 -0.69 19.56
CA ALA A 52 -3.68 0.31 18.57
C ALA A 52 -3.69 1.72 19.18
N SER A 53 -3.11 2.70 18.47
CA SER A 53 -3.01 4.09 18.95
C SER A 53 -4.23 4.95 18.63
N GLY A 54 -5.16 4.43 17.82
CA GLY A 54 -6.26 5.21 17.22
C GLY A 54 -5.82 6.06 16.02
N ARG A 55 -4.59 5.86 15.50
CA ARG A 55 -4.13 6.47 14.24
C ARG A 55 -4.11 5.45 13.11
N VAL A 56 -4.54 5.90 11.94
CA VAL A 56 -4.46 5.16 10.69
C VAL A 56 -3.87 6.04 9.60
N PHE A 57 -3.25 5.41 8.61
CA PHE A 57 -2.65 6.09 7.47
C PHE A 57 -3.15 5.46 6.18
N GLY A 58 -3.86 6.24 5.37
CA GLY A 58 -4.22 5.86 4.01
C GLY A 58 -3.18 6.37 3.02
N HIS A 59 -2.70 5.49 2.15
CA HIS A 59 -1.72 5.83 1.13
C HIS A 59 -2.30 5.53 -0.25
N PHE A 60 -2.19 6.48 -1.17
CA PHE A 60 -2.50 6.31 -2.58
C PHE A 60 -1.20 6.44 -3.38
N CYS A 61 -0.91 5.43 -4.20
CA CYS A 61 0.35 5.37 -4.93
C CYS A 61 0.12 5.11 -6.41
N GLU A 62 0.84 5.85 -7.26
CA GLU A 62 1.05 5.53 -8.67
C GLU A 62 2.45 4.92 -8.81
N TRP A 63 2.51 3.61 -8.99
CA TRP A 63 3.76 2.86 -9.04
C TRP A 63 4.16 2.51 -10.47
N GLN A 64 5.47 2.57 -10.70
CA GLN A 64 6.15 1.89 -11.79
C GLN A 64 7.18 0.92 -11.18
N ALA A 65 7.24 -0.31 -11.68
CA ALA A 65 8.10 -1.35 -11.12
C ALA A 65 8.79 -2.19 -12.20
N THR A 66 9.96 -2.74 -11.87
CA THR A 66 10.75 -3.58 -12.78
C THR A 66 11.68 -4.52 -12.01
N THR A 67 12.11 -5.60 -12.67
CA THR A 67 13.12 -6.53 -12.15
C THR A 67 14.47 -6.24 -12.78
N ASP A 68 14.58 -6.31 -14.11
CA ASP A 68 15.84 -6.16 -14.86
C ASP A 68 15.82 -4.98 -15.86
N GLY A 69 14.77 -4.17 -15.82
CA GLY A 69 14.52 -3.04 -16.72
C GLY A 69 13.62 -3.38 -17.91
N SER A 70 13.43 -4.66 -18.24
CA SER A 70 12.65 -5.05 -19.42
C SER A 70 11.17 -4.70 -19.30
N GLU A 71 10.58 -4.79 -18.10
CA GLU A 71 9.17 -4.46 -17.88
C GLU A 71 8.88 -2.96 -18.09
N LEU A 72 9.88 -2.08 -18.01
CA LEU A 72 9.71 -0.65 -18.24
C LEU A 72 9.35 -0.31 -19.69
N LEU A 73 9.63 -1.23 -20.63
CA LEU A 73 9.26 -1.09 -22.03
C LEU A 73 7.77 -1.41 -22.27
N ASP A 74 7.10 -2.06 -21.31
CA ASP A 74 5.68 -2.39 -21.37
C ASP A 74 4.95 -1.92 -20.10
N PRO A 75 4.35 -0.71 -20.12
CA PRO A 75 3.68 -0.15 -18.96
C PRO A 75 2.47 -0.98 -18.48
N ALA A 76 1.92 -1.89 -19.30
CA ALA A 76 0.87 -2.80 -18.86
C ALA A 76 1.36 -3.81 -17.80
N TYR A 77 2.68 -4.07 -17.77
CA TYR A 77 3.33 -4.96 -16.79
C TYR A 77 4.03 -4.20 -15.67
N SER A 78 4.54 -2.99 -15.95
CA SER A 78 5.31 -2.23 -14.98
C SER A 78 4.50 -1.22 -14.17
N GLN A 79 3.33 -0.75 -14.62
CA GLN A 79 2.58 0.30 -13.93
C GLN A 79 1.34 -0.22 -13.22
N TYR A 80 1.06 0.32 -12.03
CA TYR A 80 -0.16 0.03 -11.29
C TYR A 80 -0.49 1.16 -10.30
N ASN A 81 -1.77 1.30 -9.97
CA ASN A 81 -2.22 2.13 -8.86
C ASN A 81 -2.45 1.27 -7.62
N GLU A 82 -2.27 1.87 -6.47
CA GLU A 82 -2.40 1.19 -5.19
C GLU A 82 -3.05 2.09 -4.15
N PHE A 83 -3.88 1.49 -3.30
CA PHE A 83 -4.25 2.07 -2.02
C PHE A 83 -3.94 1.08 -0.91
N PHE A 84 -3.38 1.55 0.19
CA PHE A 84 -3.28 0.74 1.40
C PHE A 84 -3.57 1.54 2.66
N LEU A 85 -4.18 0.85 3.62
CA LEU A 85 -4.52 1.36 4.94
C LEU A 85 -3.62 0.70 5.97
N LEU A 86 -2.93 1.53 6.75
CA LEU A 86 -2.06 1.12 7.83
C LEU A 86 -2.66 1.51 9.16
N ILE A 87 -2.67 0.58 10.12
CA ILE A 87 -3.07 0.82 11.50
C ILE A 87 -1.80 1.00 12.33
N GLU A 88 -1.69 2.09 13.07
CA GLU A 88 -0.60 2.30 14.01
C GLU A 88 -0.87 1.57 15.33
N ALA A 89 0.13 0.83 15.77
CA ALA A 89 0.19 0.22 17.09
C ALA A 89 1.48 0.62 17.80
N LEU A 90 1.43 0.61 19.13
CA LEU A 90 2.59 0.78 19.98
C LEU A 90 2.96 -0.59 20.56
N SER A 91 4.24 -0.96 20.48
CA SER A 91 4.76 -2.14 21.18
C SER A 91 4.71 -1.94 22.71
N ASP A 92 4.99 -3.00 23.47
CA ASP A 92 5.09 -2.92 24.93
C ASP A 92 6.18 -1.95 25.40
N GLN A 93 7.20 -1.72 24.57
CA GLN A 93 8.27 -0.74 24.78
C GLN A 93 7.90 0.68 24.29
N GLY A 94 6.70 0.87 23.74
CA GLY A 94 6.20 2.16 23.24
C GLY A 94 6.65 2.52 21.82
N GLU A 95 7.25 1.59 21.07
CA GLU A 95 7.69 1.84 19.69
C GLU A 95 6.52 1.81 18.72
N ALA A 96 6.42 2.81 17.83
CA ALA A 96 5.40 2.85 16.80
C ALA A 96 5.70 1.85 15.66
N ARG A 97 4.67 1.10 15.27
CA ARG A 97 4.71 0.11 14.19
C ARG A 97 3.40 0.17 13.41
N LEU A 98 3.45 -0.14 12.13
CA LEU A 98 2.28 -0.12 11.24
C LEU A 98 1.91 -1.52 10.80
N PHE A 99 0.63 -1.86 10.91
CA PHE A 99 0.08 -3.08 10.34
C PHE A 99 -0.73 -2.76 9.09
N CYS A 100 -0.43 -3.43 7.96
CA CYS A 100 -1.23 -3.29 6.75
C CYS A 100 -2.46 -4.19 6.81
N SER A 101 -3.61 -3.61 7.15
CA SER A 101 -4.88 -4.33 7.30
C SER A 101 -5.60 -4.52 5.97
N PHE A 102 -5.61 -3.48 5.12
CA PHE A 102 -6.27 -3.51 3.81
C PHE A 102 -5.38 -2.90 2.74
N ILE A 103 -5.36 -3.52 1.57
CA ILE A 103 -4.63 -3.01 0.40
C ILE A 103 -5.30 -3.45 -0.88
N PHE A 104 -5.41 -2.52 -1.83
CA PHE A 104 -6.03 -2.72 -3.13
C PHE A 104 -5.07 -2.27 -4.22
N VAL A 105 -5.04 -3.02 -5.32
CA VAL A 105 -4.25 -2.70 -6.52
C VAL A 105 -5.10 -2.93 -7.76
N ASP A 106 -4.75 -2.33 -8.88
CA ASP A 106 -5.42 -2.54 -10.17
C ASP A 106 -4.69 -3.51 -11.11
N GLN A 107 -3.62 -4.16 -10.62
CA GLN A 107 -2.73 -5.01 -11.42
C GLN A 107 -2.36 -6.30 -10.66
N ASP A 108 -2.37 -7.43 -11.35
CA ASP A 108 -2.22 -8.79 -10.81
C ASP A 108 -0.80 -9.17 -10.35
N ILE A 109 0.24 -8.81 -11.10
CA ILE A 109 1.65 -8.95 -10.71
C ILE A 109 1.89 -8.20 -9.39
N SER A 110 1.35 -7.00 -9.24
CA SER A 110 1.40 -6.27 -7.97
C SER A 110 0.71 -7.03 -6.84
N MET A 111 -0.48 -7.58 -7.10
CA MET A 111 -1.24 -8.38 -6.13
C MET A 111 -0.44 -9.58 -5.63
N VAL A 112 0.08 -10.39 -6.55
CA VAL A 112 0.82 -11.62 -6.22
C VAL A 112 2.14 -11.31 -5.52
N ARG A 113 2.85 -10.24 -5.94
CA ARG A 113 4.02 -9.72 -5.20
C ARG A 113 3.65 -9.36 -3.75
N GLY A 114 2.52 -8.69 -3.53
CA GLY A 114 2.10 -8.28 -2.20
C GLY A 114 1.80 -9.46 -1.28
N HIS A 115 1.13 -10.51 -1.77
CA HIS A 115 0.83 -11.70 -0.96
C HIS A 115 2.10 -12.37 -0.43
N MET A 116 3.16 -12.45 -1.25
CA MET A 116 4.46 -12.99 -0.81
C MET A 116 5.18 -12.08 0.20
N GLN A 117 4.83 -10.80 0.27
CA GLN A 117 5.40 -9.79 1.16
C GLN A 117 4.57 -9.55 2.43
N GLY A 118 3.42 -10.23 2.58
CA GLY A 118 2.51 -10.05 3.70
C GLY A 118 1.49 -8.93 3.52
N PHE A 119 1.42 -8.31 2.34
CA PHE A 119 0.41 -7.32 2.02
C PHE A 119 -0.85 -8.01 1.48
N PRO A 120 -2.03 -7.88 2.14
CA PRO A 120 -3.24 -8.61 1.80
C PRO A 120 -3.98 -8.00 0.58
N LYS A 121 -3.30 -7.94 -0.57
CA LYS A 121 -3.77 -7.26 -1.77
C LYS A 121 -5.05 -7.88 -2.35
N LYS A 122 -6.02 -7.05 -2.69
CA LYS A 122 -7.15 -7.39 -3.55
C LYS A 122 -7.16 -6.53 -4.82
N LEU A 123 -7.72 -7.07 -5.90
CA LEU A 123 -7.95 -6.28 -7.11
C LEU A 123 -9.09 -5.29 -6.92
N GLY A 124 -8.87 -4.05 -7.37
CA GLY A 124 -9.84 -2.97 -7.38
C GLY A 124 -9.59 -1.97 -8.50
N ALA A 125 -10.59 -1.14 -8.79
CA ALA A 125 -10.45 0.02 -9.67
C ALA A 125 -10.01 1.22 -8.84
N ILE A 126 -8.84 1.77 -9.15
CA ILE A 126 -8.23 2.87 -8.40
C ILE A 126 -8.01 4.04 -9.36
N ARG A 127 -8.41 5.25 -8.93
CA ARG A 127 -8.20 6.49 -9.67
C ARG A 127 -7.60 7.53 -8.75
N ILE A 128 -6.53 8.18 -9.19
CA ILE A 128 -5.78 9.16 -8.41
C ILE A 128 -5.62 10.42 -9.26
N GLY A 129 -5.95 11.58 -8.69
CA GLY A 129 -5.77 12.88 -9.32
C GLY A 129 -4.30 13.18 -9.60
N ARG A 130 -4.04 13.84 -10.74
CA ARG A 130 -2.68 14.11 -11.20
C ARG A 130 -2.28 15.57 -11.03
N SER A 131 -1.11 15.75 -10.41
CA SER A 131 -0.33 16.98 -10.46
C SER A 131 0.67 16.89 -11.61
N TYR A 132 0.72 17.92 -12.44
CA TYR A 132 1.67 18.14 -13.52
C TYR A 132 2.39 19.46 -13.27
N ASP A 133 3.68 19.54 -13.59
CA ASP A 133 4.44 20.80 -13.50
C ASP A 133 4.15 21.70 -14.72
N LEU A 134 2.91 22.17 -14.80
CA LEU A 134 2.38 23.01 -15.86
C LEU A 134 1.51 24.11 -15.26
N GLU A 135 1.57 25.31 -15.84
CA GLU A 135 0.69 26.43 -15.47
C GLU A 135 -0.63 26.35 -16.24
N HIS A 136 -1.54 25.49 -15.79
CA HIS A 136 -2.84 25.29 -16.40
C HIS A 136 -3.89 24.82 -15.37
N PRO A 137 -5.18 25.23 -15.46
CA PRO A 137 -6.21 24.82 -14.50
C PRO A 137 -6.39 23.29 -14.36
N ALA A 138 -6.14 22.54 -15.44
CA ALA A 138 -6.22 21.07 -15.43
C ALA A 138 -4.95 20.37 -14.88
N ALA A 139 -3.87 21.12 -14.62
CA ALA A 139 -2.59 20.54 -14.22
C ALA A 139 -2.57 20.06 -12.76
N GLY A 140 -3.48 20.55 -11.91
CA GLY A 140 -3.49 20.14 -10.50
C GLY A 140 -2.19 20.47 -9.76
N ARG A 141 -1.45 21.50 -10.23
CA ARG A 141 -0.10 21.80 -9.78
C ARG A 141 -0.06 22.01 -8.27
N GLN A 142 0.90 21.38 -7.62
CA GLN A 142 1.10 21.52 -6.19
C GLN A 142 1.37 22.99 -5.79
N GLY A 143 0.80 23.45 -4.68
CA GLY A 143 0.90 24.84 -4.23
C GLY A 143 -0.08 25.81 -4.89
N SER A 144 -0.83 25.39 -5.92
CA SER A 144 -1.83 26.25 -6.59
C SER A 144 -3.16 26.40 -5.83
N GLY A 145 -3.32 25.69 -4.71
CA GLY A 145 -4.62 25.55 -4.03
C GLY A 145 -5.60 24.61 -4.73
N THR A 146 -5.19 23.93 -5.80
CA THR A 146 -6.04 22.95 -6.49
C THR A 146 -6.30 21.73 -5.61
N ARG A 147 -7.58 21.35 -5.52
CA ARG A 147 -8.02 20.13 -4.84
C ARG A 147 -8.01 18.96 -5.83
N LEU A 148 -7.31 17.89 -5.46
CA LEU A 148 -7.28 16.63 -6.18
C LEU A 148 -8.03 15.56 -5.38
N GLY A 149 -8.46 14.49 -6.07
CA GLY A 149 -9.21 13.40 -5.46
C GLY A 149 -8.67 12.02 -5.83
N ALA A 150 -8.95 11.03 -5.00
CA ALA A 150 -8.69 9.63 -5.27
C ALA A 150 -9.86 8.75 -4.83
N THR A 151 -10.03 7.63 -5.52
CA THR A 151 -11.15 6.71 -5.29
C THR A 151 -10.73 5.27 -5.48
N VAL A 152 -11.30 4.38 -4.67
CA VAL A 152 -11.11 2.92 -4.78
C VAL A 152 -12.46 2.23 -4.81
N ALA A 153 -12.68 1.38 -5.81
CA ALA A 153 -13.84 0.51 -5.89
C ALA A 153 -13.43 -0.95 -6.07
N VAL A 154 -14.17 -1.86 -5.45
CA VAL A 154 -13.99 -3.32 -5.63
C VAL A 154 -15.33 -3.88 -6.10
N LYS A 155 -15.32 -4.57 -7.24
CA LYS A 155 -16.53 -5.15 -7.85
C LYS A 155 -17.68 -4.13 -7.92
N ASP A 156 -17.38 -2.95 -8.45
CA ASP A 156 -18.28 -1.79 -8.62
C ASP A 156 -18.84 -1.17 -7.32
N ARG A 157 -18.29 -1.53 -6.15
CA ARG A 157 -18.62 -0.90 -4.86
C ARG A 157 -17.54 0.08 -4.46
N ARG A 158 -17.90 1.36 -4.30
CA ARG A 158 -16.98 2.38 -3.77
C ARG A 158 -16.65 2.05 -2.32
N LEU A 159 -15.36 1.90 -2.02
CA LEU A 159 -14.85 1.59 -0.68
C LEU A 159 -14.12 2.78 -0.06
N ILE A 160 -13.37 3.54 -0.85
CA ILE A 160 -12.57 4.65 -0.35
C ILE A 160 -12.76 5.88 -1.23
N GLU A 161 -12.88 7.03 -0.59
CA GLU A 161 -12.79 8.35 -1.20
C GLU A 161 -11.79 9.21 -0.43
N ALA A 162 -10.96 9.95 -1.15
CA ALA A 162 -10.06 10.91 -0.55
C ALA A 162 -9.96 12.16 -1.42
N GLU A 163 -9.69 13.27 -0.78
CA GLU A 163 -9.41 14.54 -1.45
C GLU A 163 -8.28 15.24 -0.71
N TRP A 164 -7.41 15.92 -1.44
CA TRP A 164 -6.31 16.70 -0.84
C TRP A 164 -5.98 17.95 -1.64
N THR A 165 -5.41 18.92 -0.94
CA THR A 165 -4.82 20.14 -1.52
C THR A 165 -3.36 20.18 -1.12
N GLY A 166 -2.45 20.02 -2.09
CA GLY A 166 -1.01 20.02 -1.85
C GLY A 166 -0.43 21.44 -1.75
N SER A 167 0.50 21.64 -0.81
CA SER A 167 1.28 22.87 -0.66
C SER A 167 2.73 22.66 -1.12
N THR A 168 3.53 23.72 -1.23
CA THR A 168 4.97 23.61 -1.47
C THR A 168 5.79 23.53 -0.19
N GLU A 169 5.15 23.69 0.98
CA GLU A 169 5.82 23.64 2.27
C GLU A 169 6.37 22.25 2.54
N SER A 170 7.58 22.17 3.08
CA SER A 170 8.19 20.90 3.46
C SER A 170 7.44 20.26 4.64
N ALA A 171 7.36 18.93 4.66
CA ALA A 171 6.78 18.17 5.76
C ALA A 171 7.63 16.96 6.12
N GLU A 172 7.45 16.46 7.33
CA GLU A 172 8.04 15.19 7.78
C GLU A 172 7.31 13.99 7.15
N PRO A 173 8.00 12.85 6.94
CA PRO A 173 7.36 11.63 6.47
C PRO A 173 6.33 11.12 7.49
N ILE A 174 5.20 10.62 6.99
CA ILE A 174 4.16 9.97 7.78
C ILE A 174 3.86 8.58 7.26
N GLY A 175 3.24 7.74 8.10
CA GLY A 175 2.81 6.40 7.73
C GLY A 175 3.95 5.54 7.18
N PHE A 176 3.73 4.90 6.04
CA PHE A 176 4.69 4.03 5.35
C PHE A 176 6.11 4.61 5.20
N LEU A 177 6.21 5.93 5.02
CA LEU A 177 7.49 6.59 4.83
C LEU A 177 8.23 6.85 6.14
N GLY A 178 7.52 6.94 7.26
CA GLY A 178 8.10 7.29 8.56
C GLY A 178 8.25 6.11 9.52
N THR A 179 7.47 5.04 9.34
CA THR A 179 7.32 4.00 10.37
C THR A 179 7.39 2.59 9.78
N PRO A 180 8.08 1.63 10.45
CA PRO A 180 8.13 0.24 10.00
C PRO A 180 6.74 -0.36 9.77
N THR A 181 6.56 -1.00 8.62
CA THR A 181 5.30 -1.63 8.22
C THR A 181 5.44 -3.14 8.20
N PHE A 182 4.39 -3.82 8.68
CA PHE A 182 4.32 -5.27 8.81
C PHE A 182 3.03 -5.78 8.17
N GLY A 183 3.04 -7.08 7.84
CA GLY A 183 1.92 -7.77 7.23
C GLY A 183 1.90 -9.25 7.59
N LEU A 184 0.93 -10.00 7.05
CA LEU A 184 0.78 -11.44 7.29
C LEU A 184 0.93 -12.22 5.99
N VAL A 185 1.80 -13.23 5.99
CA VAL A 185 1.92 -14.20 4.89
C VAL A 185 1.28 -15.50 5.33
N GLY A 186 0.35 -16.01 4.52
CA GLY A 186 -0.17 -17.37 4.58
C GLY A 186 0.00 -18.07 3.24
N ALA A 187 -0.12 -19.39 3.22
CA ALA A 187 -0.01 -20.21 2.02
C ALA A 187 -1.22 -21.17 1.95
N PRO A 188 -2.40 -20.67 1.54
CA PRO A 188 -3.60 -21.49 1.49
C PRO A 188 -3.44 -22.62 0.48
N SER A 189 -3.95 -23.80 0.84
CA SER A 189 -3.89 -25.00 0.01
C SER A 189 -5.18 -25.81 0.13
N ILE A 190 -5.63 -26.36 -0.99
CA ILE A 190 -6.70 -27.35 -1.07
C ILE A 190 -6.17 -28.77 -1.34
N THR A 191 -4.85 -28.94 -1.37
CA THR A 191 -4.23 -30.26 -1.50
C THR A 191 -4.42 -31.00 -0.18
N GLY A 192 -5.28 -32.01 -0.18
CA GLY A 192 -5.70 -32.69 1.05
C GLY A 192 -6.81 -31.92 1.76
N THR A 193 -6.67 -31.71 3.08
CA THR A 193 -7.64 -30.92 3.85
C THR A 193 -7.39 -29.42 3.62
N PRO A 194 -8.41 -28.64 3.22
CA PRO A 194 -8.26 -27.19 3.05
C PRO A 194 -7.68 -26.51 4.29
N THR A 195 -6.68 -25.65 4.09
CA THR A 195 -6.00 -24.90 5.15
C THR A 195 -5.55 -23.54 4.64
N SER A 196 -5.45 -22.55 5.53
CA SER A 196 -4.84 -21.24 5.25
C SER A 196 -3.30 -21.29 5.21
N GLY A 197 -2.71 -22.43 5.61
CA GLY A 197 -1.28 -22.55 5.89
C GLY A 197 -0.88 -21.82 7.17
N ASP A 198 0.41 -21.87 7.50
CA ASP A 198 0.96 -21.16 8.66
C ASP A 198 0.98 -19.66 8.39
N ILE A 199 0.13 -18.92 9.09
CA ILE A 199 0.06 -17.46 9.01
C ILE A 199 1.19 -16.87 9.85
N ARG A 200 2.09 -16.14 9.20
CA ARG A 200 3.28 -15.55 9.83
C ARG A 200 3.31 -14.04 9.68
N LEU A 201 3.67 -13.35 10.76
CA LEU A 201 3.98 -11.93 10.69
C LEU A 201 5.31 -11.75 9.96
N VAL A 202 5.34 -10.84 8.99
CA VAL A 202 6.54 -10.54 8.23
C VAL A 202 6.78 -9.05 8.12
N ARG A 203 8.03 -8.70 7.85
CA ARG A 203 8.47 -7.38 7.44
C ARG A 203 9.22 -7.48 6.12
N GLN A 204 8.99 -6.55 5.20
CA GLN A 204 9.69 -6.54 3.93
C GLN A 204 11.16 -6.15 4.11
N SER A 205 12.06 -6.88 3.46
CA SER A 205 13.48 -6.55 3.39
C SER A 205 13.67 -5.55 2.25
N LEU A 206 13.93 -4.29 2.62
CA LEU A 206 14.05 -3.17 1.69
C LEU A 206 15.52 -2.73 1.54
N SER A 207 15.91 -2.40 0.31
CA SER A 207 17.19 -1.77 0.00
C SER A 207 17.02 -0.60 -0.96
N ALA A 208 18.07 0.20 -1.16
CA ALA A 208 18.12 1.31 -2.11
C ALA A 208 16.92 2.28 -2.01
N ARG A 209 16.50 2.60 -0.78
CA ARG A 209 15.39 3.51 -0.55
C ARG A 209 15.80 4.95 -0.85
N VAL A 210 15.05 5.62 -1.72
CA VAL A 210 15.19 7.03 -2.08
C VAL A 210 13.85 7.71 -1.85
N VAL A 211 13.83 8.83 -1.15
CA VAL A 211 12.62 9.64 -0.93
C VAL A 211 12.93 11.05 -1.42
N GLY A 212 12.13 11.54 -2.35
CA GLY A 212 12.21 12.91 -2.82
C GLY A 212 11.69 13.91 -1.77
N PRO A 213 11.62 15.20 -2.12
CA PRO A 213 10.99 16.21 -1.26
C PRO A 213 9.59 15.79 -0.83
N ILE A 214 9.32 15.89 0.47
CA ILE A 214 8.00 15.63 1.05
C ILE A 214 7.35 16.97 1.32
N HIS A 215 6.15 17.14 0.78
CA HIS A 215 5.41 18.37 0.92
C HIS A 215 4.13 18.18 1.70
N ALA A 216 3.76 19.20 2.47
CA ALA A 216 2.53 19.24 3.22
C ALA A 216 1.31 19.27 2.29
N ALA A 217 0.22 18.70 2.78
CA ALA A 217 -1.09 18.80 2.17
C ALA A 217 -2.17 18.84 3.27
N GLU A 218 -3.33 19.33 2.91
CA GLU A 218 -4.56 19.14 3.69
C GLU A 218 -5.40 18.08 3.01
N GLY A 219 -5.86 17.08 3.76
CA GLY A 219 -6.52 15.91 3.19
C GLY A 219 -7.76 15.47 3.95
N THR A 220 -8.65 14.79 3.24
CA THR A 220 -9.80 14.06 3.79
C THR A 220 -9.75 12.61 3.33
N LEU A 221 -10.20 11.69 4.18
CA LEU A 221 -10.28 10.26 3.88
C LEU A 221 -11.60 9.71 4.40
N ARG A 222 -12.33 9.00 3.54
CA ARG A 222 -13.59 8.33 3.87
C ARG A 222 -13.46 6.85 3.53
N LEU A 223 -13.76 6.01 4.51
CA LEU A 223 -13.88 4.56 4.36
C LEU A 223 -15.37 4.21 4.41
N LEU A 224 -15.86 3.55 3.37
CA LEU A 224 -17.28 3.31 3.14
C LEU A 224 -17.63 1.85 3.44
N VAL A 225 -18.82 1.65 4.01
CA VAL A 225 -19.37 0.33 4.33
C VAL A 225 -19.64 -0.47 3.05
N SER A 226 -19.29 -1.75 3.07
CA SER A 226 -19.53 -2.69 1.99
C SER A 226 -19.95 -4.05 2.55
N PRO A 227 -20.87 -4.78 1.91
CA PRO A 227 -21.29 -6.10 2.38
C PRO A 227 -20.20 -7.19 2.25
N MET A 228 -19.14 -6.93 1.47
CA MET A 228 -18.08 -7.92 1.18
C MET A 228 -16.69 -7.45 1.62
N ASP A 229 -16.61 -6.27 2.25
CA ASP A 229 -15.36 -5.59 2.59
C ASP A 229 -15.50 -4.84 3.91
N GLU A 230 -14.66 -5.18 4.88
CA GLU A 230 -14.71 -4.67 6.26
C GLU A 230 -13.95 -3.35 6.46
N ILE A 231 -13.40 -2.75 5.39
CA ILE A 231 -12.65 -1.49 5.52
C ILE A 231 -13.52 -0.35 6.06
N GLY A 232 -14.83 -0.36 5.77
CA GLY A 232 -15.79 0.58 6.33
C GLY A 232 -16.08 0.38 7.81
N ASP A 233 -15.71 -0.77 8.39
CA ASP A 233 -15.85 -1.07 9.82
C ASP A 233 -14.73 -0.45 10.66
N LEU A 234 -13.79 0.25 10.00
CA LEU A 234 -12.74 1.08 10.61
C LEU A 234 -13.00 2.57 10.28
N PRO A 235 -14.04 3.20 10.83
CA PRO A 235 -14.44 4.55 10.44
C PRO A 235 -13.35 5.58 10.77
N VAL A 236 -13.20 6.57 9.89
CA VAL A 236 -12.30 7.71 10.07
C VAL A 236 -13.11 8.93 10.55
N HIS A 237 -12.68 9.58 11.63
CA HIS A 237 -13.36 10.72 12.23
C HIS A 237 -12.77 12.07 11.81
N SER A 238 -11.45 12.14 11.69
CA SER A 238 -10.74 13.39 11.35
C SER A 238 -9.38 13.08 10.76
N CYS A 239 -8.94 13.84 9.77
CA CYS A 239 -7.57 13.79 9.27
C CYS A 239 -6.72 14.82 10.01
N PHE A 240 -5.49 14.46 10.36
CA PHE A 240 -4.57 15.31 11.12
C PHE A 240 -3.31 15.69 10.35
N ALA A 241 -3.01 14.99 9.26
CA ALA A 241 -1.88 15.30 8.38
C ALA A 241 -2.15 14.73 6.99
N ALA A 242 -1.63 15.39 5.95
CA ALA A 242 -1.45 14.77 4.65
C ALA A 242 -0.12 15.22 4.03
N THR A 243 0.48 14.37 3.21
CA THR A 243 1.71 14.68 2.49
C THR A 243 1.70 14.12 1.08
N THR A 244 2.47 14.74 0.19
CA THR A 244 2.73 14.25 -1.16
C THR A 244 4.23 14.16 -1.40
N CYS A 245 4.70 13.08 -2.01
CA CYS A 245 6.09 12.93 -2.40
C CYS A 245 6.26 11.92 -3.55
N GLU A 246 7.48 11.83 -4.06
CA GLU A 246 7.94 10.71 -4.89
C GLU A 246 8.92 9.86 -4.09
N ALA A 247 8.91 8.55 -4.30
CA ALA A 247 9.82 7.64 -3.64
C ALA A 247 10.17 6.45 -4.53
N ALA A 248 11.34 5.86 -4.27
CA ALA A 248 11.78 4.62 -4.88
C ALA A 248 12.36 3.68 -3.81
N LEU A 249 12.22 2.38 -4.04
CA LEU A 249 12.72 1.33 -3.15
C LEU A 249 12.93 0.03 -3.91
N THR A 250 13.76 -0.84 -3.35
CA THR A 250 13.94 -2.20 -3.84
C THR A 250 13.52 -3.20 -2.78
N VAL A 251 12.65 -4.14 -3.15
CA VAL A 251 12.28 -5.28 -2.30
C VAL A 251 13.17 -6.45 -2.70
N THR A 252 13.91 -7.00 -1.73
CA THR A 252 14.76 -8.18 -1.94
C THR A 252 14.20 -9.45 -1.31
N GLY A 253 13.21 -9.31 -0.42
CA GLY A 253 12.55 -10.42 0.26
C GLY A 253 11.63 -9.95 1.38
N ALA A 254 11.29 -10.85 2.29
CA ALA A 254 10.62 -10.56 3.55
C ALA A 254 11.16 -11.49 4.64
N GLU A 255 11.22 -10.97 5.86
CA GLU A 255 11.71 -11.68 7.04
C GLU A 255 10.55 -11.88 8.02
N GLU A 256 10.53 -13.04 8.67
CA GLU A 256 9.60 -13.29 9.76
C GLU A 256 9.91 -12.35 10.92
N ALA A 257 8.87 -11.67 11.41
CA ALA A 257 8.98 -10.73 12.50
C ALA A 257 8.47 -11.39 13.78
N GLY A 258 9.35 -11.55 14.77
CA GLY A 258 8.97 -11.98 16.11
C GLY A 258 8.37 -10.83 16.93
N PHE A 259 7.57 -11.19 17.93
CA PHE A 259 7.20 -10.31 19.03
C PHE A 259 8.06 -10.61 20.26
#